data_AF-A0A9Q1F9J3-F1
#
_entry.id   AF-A0A9Q1F9J3-F1
#
_cell.length_a   1.000
_cell.length_b   1.000
_cell.length_c   1.000
_cell.angle_alpha   90.00
_cell.angle_beta   90.00
_cell.angle_gamma   90.00
#
_symmetry.space_group_name_H-M   'P 1'
#
loop_
_entity.id
_entity.type
_entity.pdbx_description
1 polymer ?
#
loop_
_entity_poly.entity_id
_entity_poly.type
_entity_poly.pdbx_seq_one_letter_code
_entity_poly.pdbx_strand_id
1 'polypeptide(L)'
;MAFRFVWGSTMEKLKRATLLKEEKNGSRGVPDIVNIILVQGLATLVQNVQKVEKASGTFARYYATPFLRTMGLCALDLTVPYSWDPPYVYRALKDFAFEAGLPRAGLTLCTYKVIMGFFRSSQTMTVPRGCPALDPSIIWANVLHTSLSNKQKDIAWMSAHMCLPTRSFMYKRHLARTERCPHGCTDSEHIHHLFWECSVARRVWGLVVSSVSQNRFLPRSSLTAESVLYGPPGGCKTPELQLQWRIQNLLQDGVMVDFHKNKCKREMGGGALERTDHLAHPPKEREPIQPPMREL
;
A
#
# COMPACT_ATOMS: atom_id res chain seq x y z
N MET A 1 5.43 0.47 13.04
CA MET A 1 6.41 1.46 12.53
C MET A 1 6.15 1.83 11.07
N ALA A 2 5.83 0.87 10.19
CA ALA A 2 5.48 1.14 8.79
C ALA A 2 4.23 2.01 8.61
N PHE A 3 3.16 1.80 9.38
CA PHE A 3 1.94 2.63 9.26
C PHE A 3 2.15 4.11 9.62
N ARG A 4 2.96 4.43 10.64
CA ARG A 4 3.34 5.83 10.95
C ARG A 4 4.22 6.45 9.86
N PHE A 5 4.91 5.63 9.08
CA PHE A 5 5.76 6.08 7.98
C PHE A 5 5.00 6.21 6.65
N VAL A 6 4.00 5.36 6.40
CA VAL A 6 3.12 5.43 5.22
C VAL A 6 2.02 6.50 5.38
N TRP A 7 1.51 6.70 6.60
CA TRP A 7 0.37 7.60 6.87
C TRP A 7 0.68 8.77 7.81
N GLY A 8 1.77 8.69 8.57
CA GLY A 8 2.22 9.76 9.47
C GLY A 8 3.41 10.55 8.94
N SER A 9 3.87 10.26 7.72
CA SER A 9 4.69 11.19 6.94
C SER A 9 3.77 12.01 6.05
N THR A 10 4.14 13.26 5.74
CA THR A 10 3.43 14.12 4.78
C THR A 10 3.45 13.58 3.33
N MET A 11 3.92 12.35 3.12
CA MET A 11 4.24 11.82 1.80
C MET A 11 3.79 10.38 1.60
N GLU A 12 2.90 10.19 0.62
CA GLU A 12 2.54 8.87 0.14
C GLU A 12 3.67 8.28 -0.72
N LYS A 13 4.25 7.17 -0.26
CA LYS A 13 5.40 6.53 -0.92
C LYS A 13 4.96 5.63 -2.08
N LEU A 14 3.70 5.22 -2.07
CA LEU A 14 3.06 4.36 -3.05
C LEU A 14 1.66 4.90 -3.36
N LYS A 15 1.17 4.63 -4.57
CA LYS A 15 -0.19 4.98 -4.96
C LYS A 15 -1.17 4.18 -4.10
N ARG A 16 -2.23 4.83 -3.62
CA ARG A 16 -3.31 4.17 -2.85
C ARG A 16 -3.89 2.96 -3.60
N ALA A 17 -4.10 3.07 -4.91
CA ALA A 17 -4.57 1.96 -5.73
C ALA A 17 -3.70 0.68 -5.64
N THR A 18 -2.40 0.79 -5.32
CA THR A 18 -1.53 -0.36 -5.08
C THR A 18 -1.71 -0.94 -3.67
N LEU A 19 -1.96 -0.09 -2.67
CA LEU A 19 -2.19 -0.49 -1.27
C LEU A 19 -3.54 -1.18 -1.05
N LEU A 20 -4.51 -0.97 -1.92
CA LEU A 20 -5.87 -1.50 -1.79
C LEU A 20 -6.05 -2.86 -2.47
N LYS A 21 -5.04 -3.36 -3.19
CA LYS A 21 -5.09 -4.69 -3.80
C LYS A 21 -5.03 -5.79 -2.73
N GLU A 22 -5.27 -7.03 -3.14
CA GLU A 22 -4.98 -8.21 -2.31
C GLU A 22 -3.47 -8.41 -2.15
N GLU A 23 -3.07 -9.07 -1.06
CA GLU A 23 -1.68 -9.36 -0.73
C GLU A 23 -0.93 -10.08 -1.86
N LYS A 24 -1.57 -11.09 -2.48
CA LYS A 24 -1.06 -11.82 -3.65
C LYS A 24 -0.78 -10.92 -4.88
N ASN A 25 -1.42 -9.76 -4.94
CA ASN A 25 -1.29 -8.79 -6.04
C ASN A 25 -0.28 -7.66 -5.72
N GLY A 26 0.50 -7.82 -4.64
CA GLY A 26 1.56 -6.91 -4.24
C GLY A 26 1.17 -5.85 -3.22
N SER A 27 0.05 -6.03 -2.54
CA SER A 27 -0.42 -5.10 -1.50
C SER A 27 -0.12 -5.62 -0.09
N ARG A 28 -0.49 -4.83 0.92
CA ARG A 28 -0.58 -5.24 2.34
C ARG A 28 -2.02 -5.56 2.79
N GLY A 29 -2.93 -5.71 1.84
CA GLY A 29 -4.34 -6.01 2.11
C GLY A 29 -5.08 -4.90 2.86
N VAL A 30 -4.73 -3.63 2.62
CA VAL A 30 -5.38 -2.49 3.30
C VAL A 30 -6.85 -2.44 2.85
N PRO A 31 -7.81 -2.34 3.78
CA PRO A 31 -9.22 -2.28 3.43
C PRO A 31 -9.53 -0.97 2.69
N ASP A 32 -10.17 -1.10 1.54
CA ASP A 32 -10.76 0.04 0.83
C ASP A 32 -12.12 0.38 1.46
N ILE A 33 -12.10 1.27 2.44
CA ILE A 33 -13.29 1.64 3.21
C ILE A 33 -14.39 2.19 2.30
N VAL A 34 -14.02 3.00 1.30
CA VAL A 34 -14.97 3.62 0.38
C VAL A 34 -15.64 2.55 -0.48
N ASN A 35 -14.86 1.66 -1.09
CA ASN A 35 -15.41 0.55 -1.87
C ASN A 35 -16.24 -0.40 -1.00
N ILE A 36 -15.82 -0.70 0.23
CA ILE A 36 -16.61 -1.53 1.14
C ILE A 36 -18.00 -0.93 1.40
N ILE A 37 -18.07 0.38 1.68
CA ILE A 37 -19.34 1.08 1.93
C ILE A 37 -20.21 1.09 0.67
N LEU A 38 -19.64 1.44 -0.49
CA LEU A 38 -20.38 1.52 -1.75
C LEU A 38 -20.88 0.15 -2.22
N VAL A 39 -20.04 -0.89 -2.09
CA VAL A 39 -20.43 -2.27 -2.42
C VAL A 39 -21.52 -2.77 -1.48
N GLN A 40 -21.40 -2.51 -0.19
CA GLN A 40 -22.43 -2.86 0.78
C GLN A 40 -23.75 -2.12 0.48
N GLY A 41 -23.68 -0.82 0.20
CA GLY A 41 -24.84 -0.01 -0.17
C GLY A 41 -25.52 -0.51 -1.44
N LEU A 42 -24.75 -0.82 -2.48
CA LEU A 42 -25.27 -1.37 -3.73
C LEU A 42 -25.93 -2.74 -3.52
N ALA A 43 -25.30 -3.62 -2.74
CA ALA A 43 -25.85 -4.94 -2.46
C ALA A 43 -27.17 -4.85 -1.67
N THR A 44 -27.21 -4.01 -0.64
CA THR A 44 -28.43 -3.74 0.13
C THR A 44 -29.52 -3.14 -0.74
N LEU A 45 -29.17 -2.25 -1.66
CA LEU A 45 -30.12 -1.63 -2.57
C LEU A 45 -30.80 -2.67 -3.48
N VAL A 46 -30.01 -3.53 -4.12
CA VAL A 46 -30.54 -4.59 -5.00
C VAL A 46 -31.42 -5.56 -4.22
N GLN A 47 -31.01 -5.95 -3.00
CA GLN A 47 -31.85 -6.79 -2.13
C GLN A 47 -33.15 -6.11 -1.70
N ASN A 48 -33.14 -4.80 -1.48
CA ASN A 48 -34.34 -4.07 -1.08
C ASN A 48 -35.34 -3.95 -2.23
N VAL A 49 -34.87 -3.81 -3.47
CA VAL A 49 -35.76 -3.78 -4.64
C VAL A 49 -36.55 -5.08 -4.82
N GLN A 50 -35.96 -6.21 -4.42
CA GLN A 50 -36.66 -7.51 -4.44
C GLN A 50 -37.73 -7.63 -3.35
N LYS A 51 -37.72 -6.78 -2.31
CA LYS A 51 -38.67 -6.82 -1.18
C LYS A 51 -39.88 -5.93 -1.47
N VAL A 52 -40.83 -6.47 -2.23
CA VAL A 52 -42.01 -5.74 -2.72
C VAL A 52 -42.89 -5.14 -1.60
N GLU A 53 -42.93 -5.77 -0.44
CA GLU A 53 -43.88 -5.45 0.63
C GLU A 53 -43.37 -4.42 1.65
N LYS A 54 -42.08 -4.04 1.61
CA LYS A 54 -41.49 -3.14 2.61
C LYS A 54 -41.36 -1.72 2.08
N ALA A 55 -41.60 -0.73 2.93
CA ALA A 55 -41.41 0.69 2.60
C ALA A 55 -40.01 0.97 2.01
N SER A 56 -38.96 0.33 2.54
CA SER A 56 -37.61 0.42 2.02
C SER A 56 -37.47 -0.08 0.57
N GLY A 57 -38.22 -1.13 0.19
CA GLY A 57 -38.26 -1.65 -1.18
C GLY A 57 -39.07 -0.77 -2.12
N THR A 58 -40.11 -0.11 -1.62
CA THR A 58 -40.85 0.92 -2.39
C THR A 58 -39.95 2.12 -2.70
N PHE A 59 -39.24 2.68 -1.72
CA PHE A 59 -38.29 3.77 -1.96
C PHE A 59 -37.13 3.35 -2.87
N ALA A 60 -36.60 2.14 -2.67
CA ALA A 60 -35.55 1.61 -3.53
C ALA A 60 -36.03 1.51 -5.00
N ARG A 61 -37.25 1.02 -5.24
CA ARG A 61 -37.83 1.00 -6.59
C ARG A 61 -38.07 2.41 -7.12
N TYR A 62 -38.66 3.30 -6.34
CA TYR A 62 -38.94 4.66 -6.80
C TYR A 62 -37.66 5.41 -7.22
N TYR A 63 -36.58 5.32 -6.43
CA TYR A 63 -35.34 6.07 -6.71
C TYR A 63 -34.30 5.33 -7.56
N ALA A 64 -34.21 4.00 -7.50
CA ALA A 64 -33.13 3.24 -8.14
C ALA A 64 -33.53 2.53 -9.44
N THR A 65 -34.82 2.32 -9.69
CA THR A 65 -35.29 1.53 -10.85
C THR A 65 -34.70 1.98 -12.19
N PRO A 66 -34.59 3.28 -12.52
CA PRO A 66 -34.03 3.70 -13.81
C PRO A 66 -32.63 3.15 -14.06
N PHE A 67 -31.74 3.17 -13.06
CA PHE A 67 -30.38 2.68 -13.25
C PHE A 67 -30.25 1.17 -13.03
N LEU A 68 -31.08 0.56 -12.19
CA LEU A 68 -31.11 -0.91 -12.06
C LEU A 68 -31.56 -1.58 -13.36
N ARG A 69 -32.45 -0.93 -14.14
CA ARG A 69 -32.79 -1.34 -15.51
C ARG A 69 -31.59 -1.31 -16.42
N THR A 70 -30.78 -0.24 -16.37
CA THR A 70 -29.55 -0.16 -17.19
C THR A 70 -28.50 -1.21 -16.82
N MET A 71 -28.59 -1.81 -15.63
CA MET A 71 -27.76 -2.95 -15.22
C MET A 71 -28.38 -4.32 -15.54
N GLY A 72 -29.59 -4.36 -16.12
CA GLY A 72 -30.31 -5.61 -16.40
C GLY A 72 -30.87 -6.31 -15.14
N LEU A 73 -30.94 -5.62 -13.99
CA LEU A 73 -31.37 -6.21 -12.72
C LEU A 73 -32.88 -6.04 -12.46
N CYS A 74 -33.59 -5.28 -13.29
CA CYS A 74 -35.02 -5.03 -13.18
C CYS A 74 -35.66 -4.98 -14.56
N ALA A 75 -36.88 -5.53 -14.68
CA ALA A 75 -37.69 -5.40 -15.88
C ALA A 75 -38.21 -3.97 -16.07
N LEU A 76 -38.54 -3.64 -17.32
CA LEU A 76 -39.26 -2.40 -17.63
C LEU A 76 -40.71 -2.56 -17.15
N ASP A 77 -41.12 -1.67 -16.24
CA ASP A 77 -42.48 -1.56 -15.76
C ASP A 77 -42.88 -0.09 -15.76
N LEU A 78 -43.77 0.28 -16.68
CA LEU A 78 -44.23 1.66 -16.85
C LEU A 78 -45.42 1.98 -15.94
N THR A 79 -45.91 1.01 -15.17
CA THR A 79 -47.05 1.20 -14.26
C THR A 79 -46.64 1.77 -12.90
N VAL A 80 -45.33 1.78 -12.60
CA VAL A 80 -44.79 2.23 -11.32
C VAL A 80 -44.08 3.57 -11.50
N PRO A 81 -44.40 4.59 -10.68
CA PRO A 81 -43.70 5.86 -10.75
C PRO A 81 -42.23 5.69 -10.36
N TYR A 82 -41.37 6.52 -10.95
CA TYR A 82 -39.95 6.59 -10.60
C TYR A 82 -39.51 8.05 -10.51
N SER A 83 -38.44 8.30 -9.74
CA SER A 83 -37.83 9.62 -9.64
C SER A 83 -36.87 9.88 -10.79
N TRP A 84 -36.97 11.06 -11.39
CA TRP A 84 -35.98 11.59 -12.34
C TRP A 84 -34.74 12.15 -11.65
N ASP A 85 -34.90 12.66 -10.42
CA ASP A 85 -33.80 13.21 -9.61
C ASP A 85 -33.72 12.47 -8.27
N PRO A 86 -32.98 11.35 -8.21
CA PRO A 86 -32.87 10.59 -6.99
C PRO A 86 -31.88 11.25 -6.01
N PRO A 87 -32.07 11.05 -4.69
CA PRO A 87 -31.15 11.55 -3.67
C PRO A 87 -29.70 11.16 -3.95
N TYR A 88 -28.76 11.97 -3.46
CA TYR A 88 -27.32 11.82 -3.70
C TYR A 88 -26.80 10.38 -3.52
N VAL A 89 -27.27 9.67 -2.49
CA VAL A 89 -26.83 8.30 -2.20
C VAL A 89 -27.09 7.34 -3.37
N TYR A 90 -28.25 7.44 -4.04
CA TYR A 90 -28.57 6.59 -5.19
C TYR A 90 -27.74 6.97 -6.42
N ARG A 91 -27.47 8.27 -6.62
CA ARG A 91 -26.60 8.76 -7.70
C ARG A 91 -25.17 8.26 -7.50
N ALA A 92 -24.61 8.40 -6.30
CA ALA A 92 -23.28 7.91 -5.97
C ALA A 92 -23.14 6.39 -6.18
N LEU A 93 -24.15 5.59 -5.83
CA LEU A 93 -24.15 4.14 -6.07
C LEU A 93 -24.24 3.80 -7.56
N LYS A 94 -25.03 4.55 -8.33
CA LYS A 94 -25.10 4.43 -9.79
C LYS A 94 -23.74 4.72 -10.40
N ASP A 95 -23.18 5.89 -10.13
CA ASP A 95 -21.92 6.35 -10.72
C ASP A 95 -20.79 5.36 -10.39
N PHE A 96 -20.69 4.94 -9.12
CA PHE A 96 -19.78 3.87 -8.70
C PHE A 96 -19.95 2.58 -9.51
N ALA A 97 -21.18 2.08 -9.68
CA ALA A 97 -21.43 0.83 -10.39
C ALA A 97 -21.01 0.92 -11.88
N PHE A 98 -21.25 2.07 -12.51
CA PHE A 98 -20.89 2.32 -13.90
C PHE A 98 -19.38 2.49 -14.09
N GLU A 99 -18.73 3.29 -13.24
CA GLU A 99 -17.27 3.47 -13.26
C GLU A 99 -16.53 2.16 -13.01
N ALA A 100 -17.07 1.32 -12.12
CA ALA A 100 -16.55 -0.02 -11.86
C ALA A 100 -16.83 -1.03 -13.00
N GLY A 101 -17.64 -0.68 -14.00
CA GLY A 101 -17.97 -1.56 -15.12
C GLY A 101 -18.87 -2.74 -14.76
N LEU A 102 -19.58 -2.69 -13.62
CA LEU A 102 -20.48 -3.76 -13.17
C LEU A 102 -21.58 -4.13 -14.19
N PRO A 103 -22.20 -3.19 -14.94
CA PRO A 103 -23.20 -3.55 -15.94
C PRO A 103 -22.64 -4.47 -17.04
N ARG A 104 -21.36 -4.30 -17.40
CA ARG A 104 -20.68 -5.11 -18.42
C ARG A 104 -20.20 -6.46 -17.90
N ALA A 105 -20.09 -6.59 -16.58
CA ALA A 105 -19.64 -7.82 -15.93
C ALA A 105 -20.72 -8.93 -15.92
N GLY A 106 -21.95 -8.64 -16.37
CA GLY A 106 -23.01 -9.64 -16.47
C GLY A 106 -23.36 -10.30 -15.13
N LEU A 107 -23.22 -9.56 -14.03
CA LEU A 107 -23.44 -10.11 -12.69
C LEU A 107 -24.89 -10.54 -12.52
N THR A 108 -25.11 -11.84 -12.33
CA THR A 108 -26.44 -12.43 -12.10
C THR A 108 -27.03 -12.03 -10.74
N LEU A 109 -26.18 -11.72 -9.77
CA LEU A 109 -26.54 -11.32 -8.41
C LEU A 109 -25.62 -10.22 -7.90
N CYS A 110 -26.19 -9.17 -7.32
CA CYS A 110 -25.43 -8.10 -6.67
C CYS A 110 -25.40 -8.30 -5.16
N THR A 111 -24.80 -9.39 -4.69
CA THR A 111 -24.49 -9.53 -3.26
C THR A 111 -23.13 -8.90 -2.95
N TYR A 112 -22.91 -8.51 -1.70
CA TYR A 112 -21.61 -7.99 -1.24
C TYR A 112 -20.45 -8.91 -1.66
N LYS A 113 -20.60 -10.23 -1.44
CA LYS A 113 -19.57 -11.22 -1.77
C LYS A 113 -19.28 -11.30 -3.27
N VAL A 114 -20.32 -11.25 -4.11
CA VAL A 114 -20.16 -11.32 -5.57
C VAL A 114 -19.48 -10.07 -6.11
N ILE A 115 -19.93 -8.89 -5.69
CA ILE A 115 -19.35 -7.62 -6.14
C ILE A 115 -17.90 -7.49 -5.64
N MET A 116 -17.62 -7.80 -4.36
CA MET A 116 -16.25 -7.82 -3.87
C MET A 116 -15.38 -8.87 -4.59
N GLY A 117 -15.95 -10.01 -4.94
CA GLY A 117 -15.28 -11.03 -5.75
C GLY A 117 -14.86 -10.51 -7.12
N PHE A 118 -15.74 -9.76 -7.80
CA PHE A 118 -15.45 -9.08 -9.06
C PHE A 118 -14.31 -8.06 -8.92
N PHE A 119 -14.31 -7.24 -7.87
CA PHE A 119 -13.20 -6.30 -7.62
C PHE A 119 -11.89 -7.02 -7.33
N ARG A 120 -11.92 -8.18 -6.69
CA ARG A 120 -10.71 -8.97 -6.42
C ARG A 120 -10.17 -9.65 -7.67
N SER A 121 -11.05 -10.19 -8.52
CA SER A 121 -10.65 -10.88 -9.76
C SER A 121 -10.16 -9.91 -10.85
N SER A 122 -10.65 -8.67 -10.85
CA SER A 122 -10.21 -7.62 -11.78
C SER A 122 -8.86 -6.99 -11.42
N GLN A 123 -8.30 -7.28 -10.24
CA GLN A 123 -7.01 -6.74 -9.84
C GLN A 123 -5.86 -7.34 -10.65
N THR A 124 -5.02 -6.47 -11.18
CA THR A 124 -3.76 -6.85 -11.80
C THR A 124 -2.65 -6.97 -10.75
N MET A 125 -1.89 -8.06 -10.83
CA MET A 125 -0.70 -8.25 -9.99
C MET A 125 0.32 -7.15 -10.28
N THR A 126 0.86 -6.56 -9.22
CA THR A 126 1.90 -5.54 -9.35
C THR A 126 3.24 -6.23 -9.62
N VAL A 127 3.97 -5.83 -10.65
CA VAL A 127 5.32 -6.36 -10.92
C VAL A 127 6.31 -5.67 -9.97
N PRO A 128 7.07 -6.41 -9.13
CA PRO A 128 8.12 -5.85 -8.29
C PRO A 128 9.13 -5.05 -9.12
N ARG A 129 9.55 -3.90 -8.60
CA ARG A 129 10.46 -3.02 -9.32
C ARG A 129 11.89 -3.52 -9.16
N GLY A 130 12.61 -3.71 -10.26
CA GLY A 130 14.03 -4.05 -10.22
C GLY A 130 14.36 -5.55 -10.17
N CYS A 131 13.40 -6.44 -10.42
CA CYS A 131 13.69 -7.86 -10.64
C CYS A 131 12.71 -8.50 -11.65
N PRO A 132 12.99 -8.38 -12.95
CA PRO A 132 12.14 -8.97 -13.99
C PRO A 132 12.32 -10.51 -14.13
N ALA A 133 13.35 -11.08 -13.51
CA ALA A 133 13.74 -12.48 -13.72
C ALA A 133 12.91 -13.51 -12.94
N LEU A 134 12.22 -13.09 -11.87
CA LEU A 134 11.41 -13.97 -11.03
C LEU A 134 9.93 -13.71 -11.24
N ASP A 135 9.13 -14.76 -11.18
CA ASP A 135 7.67 -14.65 -11.22
C ASP A 135 7.19 -13.77 -10.04
N PRO A 136 6.49 -12.66 -10.30
CA PRO A 136 5.93 -11.81 -9.26
C PRO A 136 5.07 -12.56 -8.24
N SER A 137 4.40 -13.64 -8.63
CA SER A 137 3.58 -14.45 -7.72
C SER A 137 4.42 -15.07 -6.59
N ILE A 138 5.61 -15.55 -6.93
CA ILE A 138 6.58 -16.12 -5.99
C ILE A 138 7.14 -15.04 -5.08
N ILE A 139 7.47 -13.87 -5.65
CA ILE A 139 8.00 -12.73 -4.89
C ILE A 139 7.00 -12.30 -3.82
N TRP A 140 5.73 -12.08 -4.17
CA TRP A 140 4.74 -11.63 -3.20
C TRP A 140 4.43 -12.69 -2.15
N ALA A 141 4.45 -13.98 -2.54
CA ALA A 141 4.32 -15.08 -1.59
C ALA A 141 5.48 -15.11 -0.57
N ASN A 142 6.72 -14.86 -1.00
CA ASN A 142 7.89 -14.80 -0.13
C ASN A 142 7.86 -13.58 0.79
N VAL A 143 7.61 -12.39 0.23
CA VAL A 143 7.60 -11.11 0.93
C VAL A 143 6.60 -11.09 2.09
N LEU A 144 5.45 -11.74 1.91
CA LEU A 144 4.37 -11.77 2.90
C LEU A 144 4.28 -13.10 3.66
N HIS A 145 5.28 -13.97 3.48
CA HIS A 145 5.29 -15.32 4.02
C HIS A 145 5.10 -15.36 5.54
N THR A 146 4.31 -16.31 6.03
CA THR A 146 3.93 -16.43 7.46
C THR A 146 5.12 -16.65 8.40
N SER A 147 6.23 -17.17 7.89
CA SER A 147 7.47 -17.37 8.66
C SER A 147 8.17 -16.05 9.06
N LEU A 148 7.82 -14.92 8.43
CA LEU A 148 8.35 -13.60 8.75
C LEU A 148 7.51 -12.89 9.82
N SER A 149 8.18 -12.15 10.70
CA SER A 149 7.50 -11.20 11.58
C SER A 149 6.88 -10.04 10.79
N ASN A 150 5.90 -9.33 11.37
CA ASN A 150 5.28 -8.18 10.70
C ASN A 150 6.29 -7.11 10.30
N LYS A 151 7.31 -6.85 11.14
CA LYS A 151 8.38 -5.90 10.84
C LYS A 151 9.21 -6.32 9.63
N GLN A 152 9.56 -7.61 9.54
CA GLN A 152 10.30 -8.16 8.40
C GLN A 152 9.48 -8.12 7.12
N LYS A 153 8.18 -8.48 7.19
CA LYS A 153 7.25 -8.34 6.06
C LYS A 153 7.20 -6.90 5.56
N ASP A 154 7.16 -5.92 6.47
CA ASP A 154 7.15 -4.51 6.09
C ASP A 154 8.43 -4.10 5.37
N ILE A 155 9.61 -4.53 5.84
CA ILE A 155 10.89 -4.25 5.18
C ILE A 155 10.94 -4.92 3.80
N ALA A 156 10.69 -6.23 3.72
CA ALA A 156 10.68 -6.98 2.46
C ALA A 156 9.69 -6.38 1.45
N TRP A 157 8.50 -5.99 1.90
CA TRP A 157 7.47 -5.40 1.06
C TRP A 157 7.88 -4.01 0.56
N MET A 158 8.45 -3.17 1.43
CA MET A 158 8.99 -1.87 1.01
C MET A 158 10.19 -2.02 0.06
N SER A 159 11.02 -3.05 0.24
CA SER A 159 12.12 -3.39 -0.67
C SER A 159 11.57 -3.75 -2.06
N ALA A 160 10.57 -4.63 -2.14
CA ALA A 160 9.98 -5.08 -3.40
C ALA A 160 9.29 -3.95 -4.19
N HIS A 161 8.74 -2.97 -3.48
CA HIS A 161 8.17 -1.74 -4.06
C HIS A 161 9.19 -0.64 -4.33
N MET A 162 10.46 -0.86 -3.99
CA MET A 162 11.54 0.11 -4.05
C MET A 162 11.24 1.42 -3.30
N CYS A 163 10.56 1.33 -2.16
CA CYS A 163 10.06 2.48 -1.39
C CYS A 163 10.64 2.59 0.03
N LEU A 164 11.73 1.90 0.34
CA LEU A 164 12.48 2.10 1.58
C LEU A 164 13.06 3.52 1.71
N PRO A 165 13.24 4.05 2.93
CA PRO A 165 13.83 5.37 3.21
C PRO A 165 15.35 5.45 2.95
N THR A 166 15.83 5.03 1.79
CA THR A 166 17.26 5.15 1.44
C THR A 166 17.65 6.62 1.21
N ARG A 167 18.95 6.96 1.31
CA ARG A 167 19.41 8.33 1.01
C ARG A 167 19.06 8.76 -0.41
N SER A 168 19.17 7.91 -1.42
CA SER A 168 18.75 8.25 -2.79
C SER A 168 17.25 8.56 -2.90
N PHE A 169 16.39 7.78 -2.21
CA PHE A 169 14.95 8.03 -2.18
C PHE A 169 14.63 9.39 -1.55
N MET A 170 15.31 9.70 -0.45
CA MET A 170 15.10 10.91 0.34
C MET A 170 15.70 12.16 -0.30
N TYR A 171 16.90 12.07 -0.88
CA TYR A 171 17.58 13.16 -1.56
C TYR A 171 16.78 13.69 -2.74
N LYS A 172 16.24 12.80 -3.57
CA LYS A 172 15.33 13.13 -4.69
C LYS A 172 14.06 13.87 -4.27
N ARG A 173 13.79 13.95 -2.96
CA ARG A 173 12.62 14.60 -2.35
C ARG A 173 13.01 15.71 -1.40
N HIS A 174 14.28 16.13 -1.41
CA HIS A 174 14.83 17.16 -0.54
C HIS A 174 14.69 16.86 0.96
N LEU A 175 14.60 15.58 1.34
CA LEU A 175 14.54 15.12 2.73
C LEU A 175 15.91 14.69 3.29
N ALA A 176 16.96 14.74 2.47
CA ALA A 176 18.34 14.46 2.86
C ALA A 176 19.27 15.42 2.11
N ARG A 177 20.39 15.79 2.72
CA ARG A 177 21.41 16.67 2.12
C ARG A 177 22.23 16.00 1.02
N THR A 178 22.29 14.67 1.01
CA THR A 178 23.07 13.88 0.06
C THR A 178 22.39 12.53 -0.19
N GLU A 179 22.60 11.97 -1.39
CA GLU A 179 22.21 10.60 -1.73
C GLU A 179 23.27 9.55 -1.35
N ARG A 180 24.47 9.97 -0.93
CA ARG A 180 25.60 9.08 -0.64
C ARG A 180 25.35 8.19 0.57
N CYS A 181 25.94 7.01 0.55
CA CYS A 181 25.84 6.03 1.63
C CYS A 181 26.42 6.58 2.94
N PRO A 182 25.69 6.46 4.06
CA PRO A 182 26.17 6.94 5.36
C PRO A 182 27.35 6.11 5.89
N HIS A 183 27.60 4.93 5.34
CA HIS A 183 28.63 3.99 5.82
C HIS A 183 30.01 4.19 5.19
N GLY A 184 30.18 5.22 4.34
CA GLY A 184 31.50 5.63 3.85
C GLY A 184 31.96 4.99 2.54
N CYS A 185 31.18 4.07 1.96
CA CYS A 185 31.28 3.82 0.52
C CYS A 185 30.69 5.04 -0.20
N THR A 186 31.44 5.65 -1.10
CA THR A 186 31.12 6.95 -1.73
C THR A 186 29.92 6.92 -2.68
N ASP A 187 29.30 5.75 -2.85
CA ASP A 187 28.21 5.49 -3.78
C ASP A 187 26.85 5.99 -3.26
N SER A 188 25.90 6.14 -4.18
CA SER A 188 24.52 6.50 -3.86
C SER A 188 23.77 5.33 -3.21
N GLU A 189 23.20 5.55 -2.03
CA GLU A 189 22.48 4.53 -1.27
C GLU A 189 21.09 4.32 -1.87
N HIS A 190 20.95 3.26 -2.64
CA HIS A 190 19.67 2.70 -3.08
C HIS A 190 19.50 1.31 -2.47
N ILE A 191 18.35 0.64 -2.66
CA ILE A 191 18.00 -0.59 -1.92
C ILE A 191 18.97 -1.74 -2.23
N HIS A 192 19.38 -1.87 -3.48
CA HIS A 192 20.36 -2.88 -3.89
C HIS A 192 21.73 -2.61 -3.24
N HIS A 193 22.18 -1.35 -3.25
CA HIS A 193 23.36 -0.94 -2.50
C HIS A 193 23.26 -1.24 -1.01
N LEU A 194 22.16 -0.82 -0.37
CA LEU A 194 21.90 -0.99 1.05
C LEU A 194 22.04 -2.44 1.50
N PHE A 195 21.45 -3.38 0.75
CA PHE A 195 21.40 -4.78 1.16
C PHE A 195 22.43 -5.69 0.49
N TRP A 196 23.10 -5.29 -0.58
CA TRP A 196 23.98 -6.19 -1.33
C TRP A 196 25.30 -5.57 -1.79
N GLU A 197 25.28 -4.38 -2.39
CA GLU A 197 26.50 -3.83 -3.02
C GLU A 197 27.42 -3.12 -2.02
N CYS A 198 26.86 -2.54 -0.96
CA CYS A 198 27.60 -1.80 0.04
C CYS A 198 28.72 -2.67 0.66
N SER A 199 29.92 -2.11 0.76
CA SER A 199 31.08 -2.81 1.35
C SER A 199 30.83 -3.27 2.79
N VAL A 200 30.06 -2.49 3.56
CA VAL A 200 29.62 -2.87 4.91
C VAL A 200 28.61 -4.01 4.87
N ALA A 201 27.61 -3.96 3.98
CA ALA A 201 26.65 -5.05 3.81
C ALA A 201 27.36 -6.35 3.41
N ARG A 202 28.24 -6.31 2.42
CA ARG A 202 29.06 -7.48 1.99
C ARG A 202 29.88 -8.06 3.12
N ARG A 203 30.45 -7.23 3.99
CA ARG A 203 31.19 -7.70 5.18
C ARG A 203 30.28 -8.42 6.16
N VAL A 204 29.09 -7.87 6.44
CA VAL A 204 28.09 -8.52 7.29
C VAL A 204 27.68 -9.87 6.70
N TRP A 205 27.35 -9.93 5.41
CA TRP A 205 27.04 -11.20 4.73
C TRP A 205 28.20 -12.18 4.80
N GLY A 206 29.44 -11.72 4.60
CA GLY A 206 30.63 -12.56 4.71
C GLY A 206 30.77 -13.19 6.10
N LEU A 207 30.64 -12.37 7.16
CA LEU A 207 30.70 -12.85 8.54
C LEU A 207 29.59 -13.85 8.86
N VAL A 208 28.35 -13.53 8.47
CA VAL A 208 27.21 -14.41 8.72
C VAL A 208 27.34 -15.70 7.93
N VAL A 209 27.73 -15.65 6.65
CA VAL A 209 28.01 -16.86 5.89
C VAL A 209 29.10 -17.66 6.59
N SER A 210 30.24 -17.09 6.96
CA SER A 210 31.31 -17.85 7.63
C SER A 210 30.89 -18.46 8.98
N SER A 211 30.10 -17.76 9.79
CA SER A 211 29.63 -18.24 11.09
C SER A 211 28.46 -19.21 11.00
N VAL A 212 27.53 -18.97 10.07
CA VAL A 212 26.33 -19.80 9.89
C VAL A 212 26.61 -20.98 8.99
N SER A 213 27.47 -20.87 7.95
CA SER A 213 27.78 -21.94 6.99
C SER A 213 28.50 -23.13 7.60
N GLN A 214 29.08 -23.00 8.80
CA GLN A 214 29.52 -24.15 9.60
C GLN A 214 28.35 -25.10 9.89
N ASN A 215 27.11 -24.58 9.86
CA ASN A 215 25.88 -25.34 9.84
C ASN A 215 25.18 -25.14 8.47
N ARG A 216 24.64 -26.19 7.86
CA ARG A 216 24.06 -26.22 6.49
C ARG A 216 22.89 -25.23 6.22
N PHE A 217 22.57 -24.32 7.13
CA PHE A 217 21.37 -23.50 7.11
C PHE A 217 21.39 -22.37 6.08
N LEU A 218 22.54 -21.77 5.74
CA LEU A 218 22.63 -20.68 4.75
C LEU A 218 23.84 -20.87 3.83
N PRO A 219 23.73 -21.70 2.77
CA PRO A 219 24.83 -21.93 1.85
C PRO A 219 25.13 -20.65 1.06
N ARG A 220 26.42 -20.38 0.77
CA ARG A 220 26.82 -19.19 0.02
C ARG A 220 26.18 -19.12 -1.38
N SER A 221 25.89 -20.26 -1.99
CA SER A 221 25.21 -20.36 -3.28
C SER A 221 23.75 -19.90 -3.25
N SER A 222 23.09 -19.84 -2.08
CA SER A 222 21.72 -19.33 -1.97
C SER A 222 21.64 -17.82 -1.78
N LEU A 223 22.77 -17.13 -1.62
CA LEU A 223 22.83 -15.69 -1.47
C LEU A 223 23.14 -15.04 -2.82
N THR A 224 22.09 -14.48 -3.42
CA THR A 224 22.18 -13.55 -4.55
C THR A 224 21.49 -12.26 -4.15
N ALA A 225 21.67 -11.21 -4.93
CA ALA A 225 21.00 -9.95 -4.64
C ALA A 225 19.48 -10.10 -4.70
N GLU A 226 18.99 -10.88 -5.67
CA GLU A 226 17.59 -11.21 -5.85
C GLU A 226 17.05 -12.06 -4.70
N SER A 227 17.80 -13.08 -4.26
CA SER A 227 17.34 -13.93 -3.15
C SER A 227 17.28 -13.17 -1.84
N VAL A 228 18.21 -12.23 -1.61
CA VAL A 228 18.18 -11.35 -0.45
C VAL A 228 16.99 -10.40 -0.52
N LEU A 229 16.69 -9.79 -1.66
CA LEU A 229 15.63 -8.78 -1.77
C LEU A 229 14.21 -9.38 -1.87
N TYR A 230 14.05 -10.53 -2.54
CA TYR A 230 12.76 -11.09 -2.92
C TYR A 230 12.52 -12.52 -2.41
N GLY A 231 13.52 -13.11 -1.76
CA GLY A 231 13.46 -14.47 -1.24
C GLY A 231 13.85 -15.54 -2.27
N PRO A 232 13.80 -16.82 -1.87
CA PRO A 232 14.23 -17.93 -2.70
C PRO A 232 13.45 -18.00 -4.03
N PRO A 233 14.12 -18.28 -5.17
CA PRO A 233 13.50 -18.29 -6.49
C PRO A 233 12.42 -19.38 -6.64
N GLY A 234 12.53 -20.49 -5.91
CA GLY A 234 11.52 -21.56 -5.86
C GLY A 234 10.37 -21.32 -4.86
N GLY A 235 10.41 -20.20 -4.14
CA GLY A 235 9.50 -19.88 -3.04
C GLY A 235 9.88 -20.54 -1.71
N CYS A 236 9.28 -20.07 -0.62
CA CYS A 236 9.50 -20.59 0.74
C CYS A 236 8.76 -21.91 1.03
N LYS A 237 8.88 -22.91 0.14
CA LYS A 237 8.10 -24.16 0.19
C LYS A 237 8.58 -25.15 1.27
N THR A 238 9.87 -25.15 1.59
CA THR A 238 10.45 -26.08 2.57
C THR A 238 10.86 -25.35 3.86
N PRO A 239 10.91 -26.05 5.01
CA PRO A 239 11.38 -25.47 6.27
C PRO A 239 12.78 -24.86 6.17
N GLU A 240 13.66 -25.44 5.36
CA GLU A 240 15.04 -24.96 5.15
C GLU A 240 15.03 -23.62 4.42
N LEU A 241 14.25 -23.49 3.34
CA LEU A 241 14.10 -22.24 2.60
C LEU A 241 13.41 -21.16 3.45
N GLN A 242 12.46 -21.55 4.29
CA GLN A 242 11.83 -20.63 5.24
C GLN A 242 12.81 -20.13 6.29
N LEU A 243 13.69 -21.00 6.82
CA LEU A 243 14.71 -20.63 7.78
C LEU A 243 15.76 -19.70 7.13
N GLN A 244 16.20 -20.01 5.90
CA GLN A 244 17.08 -19.14 5.12
C GLN A 244 16.50 -17.75 4.95
N TRP A 245 15.23 -17.68 4.53
CA TRP A 245 14.53 -16.41 4.31
C TRP A 245 14.40 -15.60 5.60
N ARG A 246 14.12 -16.26 6.74
CA ARG A 246 14.08 -15.63 8.06
C ARG A 246 15.43 -15.05 8.45
N ILE A 247 16.52 -15.80 8.29
CA ILE A 247 17.88 -15.34 8.62
C ILE A 247 18.24 -14.11 7.77
N GLN A 248 17.99 -14.16 6.46
CA GLN A 248 18.24 -13.02 5.58
C GLN A 248 17.47 -11.77 6.03
N ASN A 249 16.18 -11.91 6.37
CA ASN A 249 15.37 -10.79 6.84
C ASN A 249 15.76 -10.27 8.23
N LEU A 250 16.29 -11.12 9.13
CA LEU A 250 16.87 -10.68 10.40
C LEU A 250 18.08 -9.76 10.17
N LEU A 251 18.91 -10.10 9.18
CA LEU A 251 20.08 -9.29 8.84
C LEU A 251 19.69 -7.97 8.20
N GLN A 252 18.72 -7.99 7.29
CA GLN A 252 18.14 -6.77 6.73
C GLN A 252 17.58 -5.85 7.82
N ASP A 253 16.93 -6.41 8.83
CA ASP A 253 16.44 -5.63 9.96
C ASP A 253 17.58 -5.00 10.77
N GLY A 254 18.64 -5.77 11.04
CA GLY A 254 19.85 -5.28 11.70
C GLY A 254 20.51 -4.12 10.95
N VAL A 255 20.63 -4.26 9.62
CA VAL A 255 21.08 -3.20 8.72
C VAL A 255 20.17 -1.98 8.86
N MET A 256 18.85 -2.13 8.69
CA MET A 256 17.90 -1.02 8.80
C MET A 256 17.96 -0.27 10.15
N VAL A 257 18.15 -0.97 11.26
CA VAL A 257 18.26 -0.34 12.60
C VAL A 257 19.53 0.50 12.73
N ASP A 258 20.67 -0.01 12.27
CA ASP A 258 21.93 0.74 12.31
C ASP A 258 21.86 2.00 11.42
N PHE A 259 21.20 1.88 10.26
CA PHE A 259 20.96 3.00 9.35
C PHE A 259 20.11 4.10 10.00
N HIS A 260 19.01 3.74 10.69
CA HIS A 260 18.18 4.71 11.40
C HIS A 260 18.95 5.43 12.52
N LYS A 261 19.81 4.72 13.27
CA LYS A 261 20.62 5.32 14.35
C LYS A 261 21.70 6.27 13.82
N ASN A 262 22.42 5.87 12.77
CA ASN A 262 23.49 6.70 12.19
C ASN A 262 22.95 7.94 11.47
N LYS A 263 21.74 7.85 10.93
CA LYS A 263 21.02 8.99 10.34
C LYS A 263 20.71 10.08 11.36
N CYS A 264 20.12 9.72 12.51
CA CYS A 264 19.85 10.68 13.59
C CYS A 264 21.13 11.32 14.14
N LYS A 265 22.21 10.54 14.30
CA LYS A 265 23.49 11.05 14.83
C LYS A 265 24.14 12.11 13.92
N ARG A 266 24.17 11.90 12.60
CA ARG A 266 24.80 12.85 11.66
C ARG A 266 23.95 14.09 11.38
N GLU A 267 22.63 13.98 11.51
CA GLU A 267 21.73 15.13 11.37
C GLU A 267 21.74 16.01 12.64
N MET A 268 21.93 15.41 13.82
CA MET A 268 22.08 16.13 15.10
C MET A 268 23.51 16.64 15.35
N GLY A 269 24.53 16.01 14.75
CA GLY A 269 25.93 16.43 14.87
C GLY A 269 26.39 17.51 13.87
N GLY A 270 25.50 17.97 12.97
CA GLY A 270 25.81 18.93 11.91
C GLY A 270 25.11 20.29 12.05
N GLY A 271 24.74 20.68 13.28
CA GLY A 271 23.94 21.87 13.56
C GLY A 271 24.21 22.49 14.94
N ALA A 272 25.46 22.51 15.38
CA ALA A 272 25.88 23.26 16.56
C ALA A 272 27.12 24.11 16.24
N LEU A 273 26.94 25.14 15.40
CA LEU A 273 27.65 26.41 15.56
C LEU A 273 26.92 27.50 14.74
N GLU A 274 26.75 28.64 15.39
CA GLU A 274 26.30 29.94 14.86
C GLU A 274 24.80 30.12 14.62
N ARG A 275 24.06 30.27 15.73
CA ARG A 275 23.03 31.31 15.79
C ARG A 275 23.73 32.65 15.94
N THR A 276 23.82 33.42 14.86
CA THR A 276 23.80 34.87 14.98
C THR A 276 22.36 35.31 14.80
N ASP A 277 21.84 35.94 15.85
CA ASP A 277 20.61 36.71 15.84
C ASP A 277 20.59 37.63 14.62
N HIS A 278 19.49 37.66 13.86
CA HIS A 278 18.85 38.88 13.37
C HIS A 278 17.51 38.55 12.69
N LEU A 279 16.53 39.43 12.95
CA LEU A 279 15.19 39.54 12.37
C LEU A 279 14.10 38.66 12.99
N ALA A 280 13.67 39.11 14.17
CA ALA A 280 12.28 39.00 14.60
C ALA A 280 11.35 39.75 13.61
N HIS A 281 10.30 39.09 13.14
CA HIS A 281 9.07 39.73 12.73
C HIS A 281 7.93 39.23 13.65
N PRO A 282 7.10 40.12 14.21
CA PRO A 282 6.05 39.73 15.15
C PRO A 282 4.87 39.05 14.44
N PRO A 283 4.07 38.25 15.17
CA PRO A 283 2.92 37.55 14.60
C PRO A 283 1.78 38.53 14.29
N LYS A 284 1.19 38.41 13.10
CA LYS A 284 -0.03 39.11 12.71
C LYS A 284 -1.19 38.68 13.62
N GLU A 285 -1.79 39.65 14.31
CA GLU A 285 -3.05 39.51 15.05
C GLU A 285 -4.18 39.08 14.12
N ARG A 286 -5.07 38.22 14.61
CA ARG A 286 -6.29 37.79 13.91
C ARG A 286 -7.37 38.84 14.14
N GLU A 287 -7.90 39.42 13.06
CA GLU A 287 -9.10 40.25 13.13
C GLU A 287 -10.35 39.40 13.43
N PRO A 288 -11.30 39.91 14.24
CA PRO A 288 -12.54 39.22 14.56
C PRO A 288 -13.56 39.32 13.42
N ILE A 289 -14.20 38.18 13.12
CA ILE A 289 -15.26 38.02 12.11
C ILE A 289 -16.53 38.71 12.60
N GLN A 290 -16.99 39.75 11.89
CA GLN A 290 -18.34 40.31 12.06
C GLN A 290 -19.40 39.49 11.29
N PRO A 291 -20.60 39.25 11.85
CA PRO A 291 -21.68 38.56 11.15
C PRO A 291 -22.40 39.51 10.15
N PRO A 292 -23.02 38.98 9.07
CA PRO A 292 -23.61 39.80 8.04
C PRO A 292 -24.95 40.41 8.49
N MET A 293 -25.12 41.71 8.23
CA MET A 293 -26.39 42.42 8.38
C MET A 293 -27.44 41.89 7.40
N ARG A 294 -28.66 41.70 7.91
CA ARG A 294 -29.88 41.58 7.12
C ARG A 294 -30.28 42.97 6.65
N GLU A 295 -30.56 43.12 5.36
CA GLU A 295 -31.40 44.22 4.86
C GLU A 295 -32.60 43.65 4.10
N LEU A 296 -33.67 44.41 4.20
CA LEU A 296 -35.08 44.14 3.86
C LEU A 296 -35.34 44.08 2.35
#